data_AF-A0A851V117-F1
#
_entry.id   AF-A0A851V117-F1
#
_cell.length_a   1.000
_cell.length_b   1.000
_cell.length_c   1.000
_cell.angle_alpha   90.00
_cell.angle_beta   90.00
_cell.angle_gamma   90.00
#
_symmetry.space_group_name_H-M   'P 1'
#
loop_
_entity.id
_entity.type
_entity.pdbx_description
1 polymer ?
#
loop_
_entity_poly.entity_id
_entity_poly.type
_entity_poly.pdbx_seq_one_letter_code
_entity_poly.pdbx_strand_id
1 'polypeptide(L)'
;KDESGASKGFGFVNFTSHEAAKKAVDELNDKEFKGKKLYVGRAQKRTERDDELRKTHEEKRLENEAKSAGVNLYIKNLDDEWD
;
A
#
# COMPACT_ATOMS: atom_id res chain seq x y z
N LYS A 1 -6.70 10.52 -15.77
CA LYS A 1 -7.01 9.60 -16.89
C LYS A 1 -5.72 8.94 -17.35
N ASP A 2 -5.77 7.73 -17.89
CA ASP A 2 -4.63 7.14 -18.61
C ASP A 2 -4.50 7.74 -20.02
N GLU A 3 -3.46 7.32 -20.76
CA GLU A 3 -3.17 7.78 -22.12
C GLU A 3 -4.28 7.42 -23.13
N SER A 4 -5.13 6.45 -22.78
CA SER A 4 -6.30 6.02 -23.56
C SER A 4 -7.58 6.79 -23.19
N GLY A 5 -7.52 7.73 -22.24
CA GLY A 5 -8.66 8.52 -21.78
C GLY A 5 -9.56 7.82 -20.76
N ALA A 6 -9.25 6.59 -20.36
CA ALA A 6 -9.98 5.86 -19.34
C ALA A 6 -9.66 6.38 -17.92
N SER A 7 -10.65 6.23 -17.04
CA SER A 7 -10.52 6.65 -15.65
C SER A 7 -9.64 5.67 -14.89
N LYS A 8 -8.66 6.18 -14.12
CA LYS A 8 -7.77 5.35 -13.28
C LYS A 8 -8.49 4.78 -12.04
N GLY A 9 -9.79 5.01 -11.90
CA GLY A 9 -10.60 4.47 -10.80
C GLY A 9 -10.48 5.22 -9.47
N PHE A 10 -9.85 6.41 -9.45
CA PHE A 10 -9.74 7.26 -8.27
C PHE A 10 -9.93 8.74 -8.61
N GLY A 11 -10.26 9.54 -7.60
CA GLY A 11 -10.43 10.99 -7.70
C GLY A 11 -10.29 11.66 -6.34
N PHE A 12 -10.22 12.99 -6.34
CA PHE A 12 -10.15 13.79 -5.12
C PHE A 12 -11.35 14.72 -5.07
N VAL A 13 -11.95 14.86 -3.89
CA VAL A 13 -13.10 15.76 -3.65
C VAL A 13 -12.65 16.81 -2.63
N ASN A 14 -12.92 18.07 -2.93
CA ASN A 14 -12.68 19.18 -2.01
C ASN A 14 -13.97 19.53 -1.29
N PHE A 15 -14.00 19.36 0.03
CA PHE A 15 -15.12 19.78 0.87
C PHE A 15 -14.84 21.17 1.43
N THR A 16 -15.90 21.96 1.63
CA THR A 16 -15.82 23.30 2.22
C THR A 16 -15.57 23.26 3.73
N SER A 17 -15.96 22.18 4.41
CA SER A 17 -15.81 21.99 5.85
C SER A 17 -15.15 20.65 6.18
N HIS A 18 -14.31 20.65 7.21
CA HIS A 18 -13.70 19.44 7.76
C HIS A 18 -14.74 18.43 8.25
N GLU A 19 -15.82 18.92 8.88
CA GLU A 19 -16.88 18.05 9.39
C GLU A 19 -17.61 17.31 8.26
N ALA A 20 -17.86 18.00 7.14
CA ALA A 20 -18.46 17.41 5.96
C ALA A 20 -17.56 16.32 5.35
N ALA A 21 -16.24 16.57 5.29
CA ALA A 21 -15.28 15.57 4.82
C ALA A 21 -15.23 14.34 5.73
N LYS A 22 -15.23 14.54 7.06
CA LYS A 22 -15.23 13.45 8.04
C LYS A 22 -16.50 12.61 7.92
N LYS A 23 -17.66 13.26 7.89
CA LYS A 23 -18.95 12.60 7.73
C LYS A 23 -19.01 11.78 6.43
N ALA A 24 -18.46 12.32 5.33
CA ALA A 24 -18.39 11.60 4.07
C ALA A 24 -17.50 10.34 4.14
N VAL A 25 -16.39 10.38 4.88
CA VAL A 25 -15.55 9.19 5.13
C VAL A 25 -16.35 8.16 5.92
N ASP A 26 -16.99 8.56 7.02
CA ASP A 26 -17.73 7.66 7.90
C ASP A 26 -18.95 7.02 7.20
N GLU A 27 -19.64 7.75 6.31
CA GLU A 27 -20.87 7.26 5.65
C GLU A 27 -20.63 6.53 4.32
N LEU A 28 -19.56 6.86 3.60
CA LEU A 28 -19.33 6.38 2.23
C LEU A 28 -18.21 5.35 2.11
N ASN A 29 -17.32 5.26 3.09
CA ASN A 29 -16.32 4.20 3.09
C ASN A 29 -17.00 2.83 3.22
N ASP A 30 -16.56 1.87 2.41
CA ASP A 30 -17.10 0.50 2.30
C ASP A 30 -18.55 0.39 1.79
N LYS A 31 -19.18 1.50 1.39
CA LYS A 31 -20.53 1.50 0.82
C LYS A 31 -20.54 0.94 -0.61
N GLU A 32 -21.54 0.15 -0.94
CA GLU A 32 -21.74 -0.33 -2.31
C GLU A 32 -22.39 0.74 -3.18
N PHE A 33 -21.76 1.05 -4.32
CA PHE A 33 -22.27 1.98 -5.31
C PHE A 33 -22.05 1.40 -6.71
N LYS A 34 -23.14 1.22 -7.47
CA LYS A 34 -23.13 0.65 -8.83
C LYS A 34 -22.39 -0.70 -8.90
N GLY A 35 -22.61 -1.57 -7.90
CA GLY A 35 -21.99 -2.90 -7.82
C GLY A 35 -20.50 -2.92 -7.48
N LYS A 36 -19.95 -1.80 -6.99
CA LYS A 36 -18.57 -1.71 -6.49
C LYS A 36 -18.56 -1.10 -5.09
N LYS A 37 -17.72 -1.63 -4.20
CA LYS A 37 -17.46 -1.02 -2.89
C LYS A 37 -16.62 0.24 -3.07
N LEU A 38 -17.04 1.33 -2.43
CA LEU A 38 -16.30 2.58 -2.40
C LEU A 38 -15.24 2.54 -1.30
N TYR A 39 -14.05 3.02 -1.61
CA TYR A 39 -13.03 3.33 -0.61
C TYR A 39 -12.93 4.84 -0.49
N VAL A 40 -13.23 5.38 0.69
CA VAL A 40 -13.21 6.82 0.97
C VAL A 40 -12.34 7.04 2.18
N GLY A 41 -11.27 7.82 2.00
CA GLY A 41 -10.33 8.12 3.06
C GLY A 41 -9.74 9.51 2.88
N ARG A 42 -8.89 9.91 3.82
CA ARG A 42 -8.17 11.19 3.70
C ARG A 42 -7.29 11.21 2.46
N ALA A 43 -7.31 12.32 1.74
CA ALA A 43 -6.42 12.55 0.62
C ALA A 43 -4.98 12.70 1.15
N GLN A 44 -4.16 11.68 0.95
CA GLN A 44 -2.72 11.74 1.19
C GLN A 44 -2.02 12.11 -0.12
N LYS A 45 -0.98 12.96 -0.06
CA LYS A 45 -0.15 13.21 -1.24
C LYS A 45 0.56 11.90 -1.63
N ARG A 46 0.69 11.70 -2.94
CA ARG A 46 1.35 10.51 -3.51
C ARG A 46 2.75 10.28 -2.95
N THR A 47 3.50 11.36 -2.73
CA THR A 47 4.86 11.34 -2.17
C THR A 47 4.90 10.83 -0.73
N GLU A 48 3.95 11.23 0.11
CA GLU A 48 3.89 10.79 1.51
C GLU A 48 3.55 9.29 1.60
N ARG A 49 2.67 8.80 0.72
CA ARG A 49 2.34 7.37 0.65
C ARG A 49 3.53 6.51 0.19
N ASP A 50 4.32 6.99 -0.77
CA ASP A 50 5.46 6.24 -1.30
C ASP A 50 6.60 6.15 -0.27
N ASP A 51 6.82 7.21 0.50
CA ASP A 51 7.85 7.26 1.54
C ASP A 51 7.53 6.32 2.72
N GLU A 52 6.27 6.29 3.16
CA GLU A 52 5.81 5.39 4.22
C GLU A 52 5.92 3.91 3.81
N LEU A 53 5.52 3.57 2.58
CA LEU A 53 5.68 2.22 2.03
C LEU A 53 7.16 1.79 1.94
N ARG A 54 8.06 2.70 1.55
CA ARG A 54 9.51 2.42 1.51
C ARG A 54 10.06 2.17 2.90
N LYS A 55 9.71 2.99 3.90
CA LYS A 55 10.12 2.77 5.29
C LYS A 55 9.69 1.42 5.82
N THR A 56 8.41 1.05 5.64
CA THR A 56 7.91 -0.24 6.13
C THR A 56 8.62 -1.44 5.47
N HIS A 57 8.94 -1.33 4.18
CA HIS A 57 9.69 -2.39 3.49
C HIS A 57 11.15 -2.47 3.95
N GLU A 58 11.79 -1.33 4.19
CA GLU A 58 13.16 -1.28 4.68
C GLU A 58 13.27 -1.81 6.12
N GLU A 59 12.33 -1.43 7.00
CA GLU A 59 12.24 -1.94 8.38
C GLU A 59 12.05 -3.46 8.40
N LYS A 60 11.13 -3.99 7.57
CA LYS A 60 10.93 -5.45 7.45
C LYS A 60 12.17 -6.17 6.92
N ARG A 61 12.88 -5.57 5.96
CA ARG A 61 14.13 -6.15 5.45
C ARG A 61 15.17 -6.21 6.56
N LEU A 62 15.38 -5.11 7.27
CA LEU A 62 16.37 -5.03 8.35
C LEU A 62 16.03 -5.99 9.50
N GLU A 63 14.75 -6.10 9.86
CA GLU A 63 14.27 -7.04 10.88
C GLU A 63 14.51 -8.49 10.46
N ASN A 64 14.20 -8.84 9.22
CA ASN A 64 14.44 -10.19 8.70
C ASN A 64 15.93 -10.51 8.63
N GLU A 65 16.75 -9.55 8.19
CA GLU A 65 18.21 -9.69 8.13
C GLU A 65 18.81 -9.83 9.53
N ALA A 66 18.32 -9.08 10.52
CA ALA A 66 18.72 -9.23 11.92
C ALA A 66 18.29 -10.58 12.51
N LYS A 67 17.06 -11.04 12.21
CA LYS A 67 16.56 -12.35 12.67
C LYS A 67 17.32 -13.52 12.08
N SER A 68 17.86 -13.35 10.87
CA SER A 68 18.60 -14.39 10.16
C SER A 68 20.11 -14.24 10.21
N ALA A 69 20.61 -13.15 10.79
CA ALA A 69 22.03 -12.92 11.03
C ALA A 69 22.61 -14.04 11.91
N GLY A 70 23.55 -14.81 11.35
CA GLY A 70 24.20 -15.91 12.05
C GLY A 70 23.42 -17.22 12.10
N VAL A 71 22.23 -17.29 11.48
CA VAL A 71 21.39 -18.51 11.44
C VAL A 71 21.27 -19.08 10.03
N ASN A 72 21.36 -18.24 9.00
CA ASN A 72 21.34 -18.67 7.60
C ASN A 72 22.77 -18.90 7.09
N LEU A 73 23.02 -20.11 6.56
CA LEU A 73 24.29 -20.47 5.94
C LEU A 73 24.15 -20.49 4.41
N TYR A 74 25.08 -19.85 3.72
CA TYR A 74 25.25 -20.00 2.28
C TYR A 74 26.19 -21.17 2.01
N ILE A 75 25.68 -22.25 1.42
CA ILE A 75 26.46 -23.43 1.06
C ILE A 75 26.64 -23.46 -0.46
N LYS A 76 27.89 -23.53 -0.89
CA LYS A 76 28.32 -23.63 -2.29
C LYS A 76 29.14 -24.92 -2.46
N ASN A 77 29.13 -25.50 -3.67
CA ASN A 77 29.80 -26.76 -4.02
C ASN A 77 29.17 -28.01 -3.39
N LEU A 78 27.84 -28.08 -3.37
CA LEU A 78 27.17 -29.37 -3.17
C LEU A 78 27.34 -30.19 -4.45
N ASP A 79 27.75 -31.45 -4.29
CA ASP A 79 27.80 -32.42 -5.38
C ASP A 79 26.38 -32.88 -5.71
N ASP A 80 26.11 -33.24 -6.97
CA ASP A 80 24.77 -33.61 -7.46
C ASP A 80 24.33 -35.01 -6.96
N GLU A 81 25.16 -35.72 -6.18
CA GLU A 81 24.89 -37.08 -5.69
C GLU A 81 24.00 -37.16 -4.43
N TRP A 82 23.46 -36.03 -3.93
CA TRP A 82 22.60 -36.02 -2.75
C TRP A 82 21.16 -35.64 -3.14
N ASP A 83 20.34 -36.66 -3.42
CA ASP A 83 18.88 -36.63 -3.49
C ASP A 83 18.29 -37.56 -2.40
#